data_AF-A0A925M5N9-F1
#
_entry.id   AF-A0A925M5N9-F1
#
_cell.length_a   1.000
_cell.length_b   1.000
_cell.length_c   1.000
_cell.angle_alpha   90.00
_cell.angle_beta   90.00
_cell.angle_gamma   90.00
#
_symmetry.space_group_name_H-M   'P 1'
#
loop_
_entity.id
_entity.type
_entity.pdbx_description
1 polymer ?
#
loop_
_entity_poly.entity_id
_entity_poly.type
_entity_poly.pdbx_seq_one_letter_code
_entity_poly.pdbx_strand_id
1 'polypeptide(L)'
;MSKKRLAKGLLVVAALSTLIIPIVTDAVFLTNAHMNNPAWLPHAKLHCAMSFFAAASLGLAALAILKVRPVSDRFSMGLAAFLGSAFWIGLIASGLLPGTSYGFLNDPVLGNVTAPQVGGISIYPNVMAAVVTIAIALAGYWFANQAESANQYR
;
A
#
# COMPACT_ATOMS: atom_id res chain seq x y z
N MET A 1 -17.04 14.68 -13.43
CA MET A 1 -17.19 13.94 -12.14
C MET A 1 -17.16 14.95 -10.98
N SER A 2 -17.99 14.81 -9.94
CA SER A 2 -17.94 15.75 -8.80
C SER A 2 -16.67 15.55 -7.97
N LYS A 3 -16.11 16.63 -7.39
CA LYS A 3 -14.90 16.56 -6.54
C LYS A 3 -15.04 15.53 -5.40
N LYS A 4 -16.23 15.43 -4.79
CA LYS A 4 -16.54 14.43 -3.75
C LYS A 4 -16.45 12.99 -4.27
N ARG A 5 -16.97 12.71 -5.47
CA ARG A 5 -16.87 11.37 -6.09
C ARG A 5 -15.43 11.03 -6.47
N LEU A 6 -14.67 11.98 -6.99
CA LEU A 6 -13.25 11.80 -7.30
C LEU A 6 -12.45 11.48 -6.03
N ALA A 7 -12.61 12.29 -4.98
CA ALA A 7 -11.94 12.09 -3.70
C ALA A 7 -12.20 10.69 -3.12
N LYS A 8 -13.48 10.29 -3.03
CA LYS A 8 -13.86 8.97 -2.54
C LYS A 8 -13.33 7.85 -3.43
N GLY A 9 -13.37 8.02 -4.75
CA GLY A 9 -12.84 7.05 -5.71
C GLY A 9 -11.35 6.79 -5.51
N LEU A 10 -10.53 7.85 -5.39
CA LEU A 10 -9.10 7.72 -5.15
C LEU A 10 -8.80 7.03 -3.82
N LEU A 11 -9.49 7.39 -2.74
CA LEU A 11 -9.32 6.75 -1.44
C LEU A 11 -9.72 5.26 -1.46
N VAL A 12 -10.78 4.91 -2.19
CA VAL A 12 -11.18 3.51 -2.41
C VAL A 12 -10.10 2.75 -3.20
N VAL A 13 -9.54 3.35 -4.25
CA VAL A 13 -8.44 2.75 -5.02
C VAL A 13 -7.22 2.50 -4.13
N ALA A 14 -6.83 3.45 -3.29
CA ALA A 14 -5.72 3.25 -2.36
C ALA A 14 -5.99 2.12 -1.36
N ALA A 15 -7.19 2.09 -0.76
CA ALA A 15 -7.57 1.05 0.18
C ALA A 15 -7.62 -0.35 -0.47
N LEU A 16 -8.14 -0.46 -1.69
CA LEU A 16 -8.15 -1.70 -2.47
C LEU A 16 -6.73 -2.12 -2.86
N SER A 17 -5.88 -1.18 -3.25
CA SER A 17 -4.47 -1.46 -3.58
C SER A 17 -3.76 -2.08 -2.37
N THR A 18 -3.94 -1.52 -1.18
CA THR A 18 -3.42 -2.04 0.08
C THR A 18 -3.96 -3.43 0.42
N LEU A 19 -5.26 -3.67 0.22
CA LEU A 19 -5.89 -4.96 0.48
C LEU A 19 -5.43 -6.05 -0.49
N ILE A 20 -5.27 -5.72 -1.78
CA ILE A 20 -5.19 -6.72 -2.85
C ILE A 20 -3.76 -6.96 -3.30
N ILE A 21 -2.98 -5.89 -3.55
CA ILE A 21 -1.70 -6.00 -4.26
C ILE A 21 -0.71 -6.91 -3.53
N PRO A 22 -0.47 -6.79 -2.20
CA PRO A 22 0.53 -7.65 -1.54
C PRO A 22 0.21 -9.14 -1.67
N ILE A 23 -1.05 -9.51 -1.43
CA ILE A 23 -1.51 -10.91 -1.44
C ILE A 23 -1.50 -11.48 -2.84
N VAL A 24 -2.08 -10.76 -3.82
CA VAL A 24 -2.16 -11.23 -5.20
C VAL A 24 -0.77 -11.27 -5.84
N THR A 25 0.09 -10.31 -5.53
CA THR A 25 1.47 -10.31 -6.03
C THR A 25 2.20 -11.56 -5.58
N ASP A 26 2.09 -11.89 -4.29
CA ASP A 26 2.71 -13.10 -3.76
C ASP A 26 2.13 -14.38 -4.38
N ALA A 27 0.80 -14.51 -4.34
CA ALA A 27 0.11 -15.73 -4.74
C ALA A 27 0.17 -16.02 -6.25
N VAL A 28 0.27 -14.98 -7.11
CA VAL A 28 0.15 -15.13 -8.57
C VAL A 28 1.48 -14.92 -9.29
N PHE A 29 2.26 -13.92 -8.88
CA PHE A 29 3.46 -13.50 -9.61
C PHE A 29 4.76 -13.98 -8.96
N LEU A 30 4.73 -14.26 -7.66
CA LEU A 30 5.89 -14.66 -6.87
C LEU A 30 5.68 -16.06 -6.26
N THR A 31 5.15 -16.99 -7.05
CA THR A 31 4.66 -18.30 -6.59
C THR A 31 5.70 -19.19 -5.90
N ASN A 32 7.00 -18.94 -6.09
CA ASN A 32 8.10 -19.63 -5.42
C ASN A 32 8.85 -18.75 -4.40
N ALA A 33 8.39 -17.52 -4.19
CA ALA A 33 8.92 -16.58 -3.21
C ALA A 33 8.18 -16.70 -1.86
N HIS A 34 8.63 -15.88 -0.90
CA HIS A 34 8.02 -15.67 0.41
C HIS A 34 7.37 -16.92 1.05
N MET A 35 6.03 -17.03 1.02
CA MET A 35 5.27 -18.11 1.66
C MET A 35 5.62 -19.50 1.09
N ASN A 36 5.87 -19.56 -0.20
CA ASN A 36 6.17 -20.79 -0.92
C ASN A 36 7.67 -21.06 -1.05
N ASN A 37 8.55 -20.17 -0.59
CA ASN A 37 9.99 -20.39 -0.60
C ASN A 37 10.35 -21.57 0.33
N PRO A 38 10.87 -22.70 -0.16
CA PRO A 38 11.16 -23.87 0.67
C PRO A 38 12.34 -23.66 1.63
N ALA A 39 13.23 -22.70 1.36
CA ALA A 39 14.41 -22.43 2.17
C ALA A 39 14.17 -21.38 3.26
N TRP A 40 13.05 -20.67 3.24
CA TRP A 40 12.69 -19.73 4.30
C TRP A 40 12.29 -20.46 5.57
N LEU A 41 12.85 -20.03 6.71
CA LEU A 41 12.47 -20.54 8.02
C LEU A 41 10.98 -20.34 8.30
N PRO A 42 10.30 -21.24 9.03
CA PRO A 42 8.89 -21.10 9.36
C PRO A 42 8.54 -19.75 10.00
N HIS A 43 9.44 -19.17 10.80
CA HIS A 43 9.23 -17.86 11.42
C HIS A 43 9.23 -16.70 10.43
N ALA A 44 10.06 -16.76 9.36
CA ALA A 44 10.03 -15.74 8.31
C ALA A 44 8.70 -15.77 7.55
N LYS A 45 8.15 -16.97 7.30
CA LYS A 45 6.83 -17.16 6.71
C LYS A 45 5.71 -16.63 7.60
N LEU A 46 5.83 -16.78 8.92
CA LEU A 46 4.89 -16.17 9.88
C LEU A 46 4.85 -14.64 9.72
N HIS A 47 6.01 -13.97 9.70
CA HIS A 47 6.07 -12.50 9.51
C HIS A 47 5.52 -12.06 8.15
N CYS A 48 5.76 -12.87 7.10
CA CYS A 48 5.15 -12.63 5.79
C CYS A 48 3.62 -12.71 5.84
N ALA A 49 3.07 -13.78 6.43
CA ALA A 49 1.63 -13.95 6.59
C ALA A 49 1.02 -12.83 7.45
N MET A 50 1.67 -12.46 8.56
CA MET A 50 1.27 -11.33 9.39
C MET A 50 1.20 -10.03 8.59
N SER A 51 2.18 -9.79 7.70
CA SER A 51 2.21 -8.62 6.82
C SER A 51 1.03 -8.60 5.84
N PHE A 52 0.65 -9.75 5.28
CA PHE A 52 -0.54 -9.87 4.42
C PHE A 52 -1.83 -9.57 5.18
N PHE A 53 -2.00 -10.15 6.37
CA PHE A 53 -3.19 -9.89 7.18
C PHE A 53 -3.23 -8.45 7.70
N ALA A 54 -2.08 -7.84 8.00
CA ALA A 54 -2.00 -6.43 8.36
C ALA A 54 -2.44 -5.54 7.19
N ALA A 55 -1.93 -5.78 5.98
CA ALA A 55 -2.35 -5.06 4.77
C ALA A 55 -3.85 -5.21 4.53
N ALA A 56 -4.37 -6.43 4.61
CA ALA A 56 -5.80 -6.70 4.43
C ALA A 56 -6.66 -5.98 5.48
N SER A 57 -6.26 -6.03 6.75
CA SER A 57 -6.97 -5.39 7.86
C SER A 57 -7.01 -3.87 7.71
N LEU A 58 -5.88 -3.25 7.33
CA LEU A 58 -5.77 -1.81 7.10
C LEU A 58 -6.62 -1.36 5.90
N GLY A 59 -6.57 -2.09 4.78
CA GLY A 59 -7.38 -1.80 3.60
C GLY A 59 -8.88 -1.95 3.87
N LEU A 60 -9.29 -3.02 4.56
CA LEU A 60 -10.70 -3.23 4.95
C LEU A 60 -11.20 -2.15 5.92
N ALA A 61 -10.40 -1.75 6.90
CA ALA A 61 -10.75 -0.68 7.83
C ALA A 61 -10.95 0.65 7.08
N ALA A 62 -10.06 1.00 6.14
CA ALA A 62 -10.23 2.17 5.29
C ALA A 62 -11.52 2.10 4.46
N LEU A 63 -11.81 0.96 3.82
CA LEU A 63 -13.06 0.75 3.06
C LEU A 63 -14.30 0.87 3.93
N ALA A 64 -14.27 0.33 5.15
CA ALA A 64 -15.38 0.43 6.09
C ALA A 64 -15.68 1.89 6.44
N ILE A 65 -14.65 2.68 6.75
CA ILE A 65 -14.78 4.14 6.98
C ILE A 65 -15.37 4.82 5.74
N LEU A 66 -14.80 4.59 4.56
CA LEU A 66 -15.25 5.20 3.31
C LEU A 66 -16.70 4.82 2.95
N LYS A 67 -17.16 3.63 3.34
CA LYS A 67 -18.53 3.17 3.10
C LYS A 67 -19.54 3.99 3.91
N VAL A 68 -19.24 4.23 5.20
CA VAL A 68 -20.24 4.76 6.15
C VAL A 68 -20.10 6.25 6.43
N ARG A 69 -18.93 6.86 6.21
CA ARG A 69 -18.67 8.27 6.52
C ARG A 69 -18.86 9.15 5.28
N PRO A 70 -19.43 10.36 5.44
CA PRO A 70 -19.55 11.30 4.34
C PRO A 70 -18.17 11.89 3.98
N VAL A 71 -17.98 12.28 2.72
CA VAL A 71 -16.71 12.86 2.24
C VAL A 71 -16.38 14.20 2.93
N SER A 72 -17.39 14.89 3.46
CA SER A 72 -17.22 16.12 4.25
C SER A 72 -16.54 15.90 5.61
N ASP A 73 -16.54 14.67 6.12
CA ASP A 73 -15.86 14.33 7.37
C ASP A 73 -14.34 14.21 7.15
N ARG A 74 -13.64 15.32 7.35
CA ARG A 74 -12.20 15.45 7.11
C ARG A 74 -11.38 14.49 7.95
N PHE A 75 -11.76 14.24 9.20
CA PHE A 75 -11.03 13.30 10.07
C PHE A 75 -11.16 11.89 9.51
N SER A 76 -12.38 11.46 9.19
CA SER A 76 -12.62 10.13 8.63
C SER A 76 -11.93 9.94 7.27
N MET A 77 -11.93 10.95 6.40
CA MET A 77 -11.21 10.86 5.11
C MET A 77 -9.70 10.80 5.30
N GLY A 78 -9.16 11.55 6.26
CA GLY A 78 -7.73 11.50 6.61
C GLY A 78 -7.34 10.15 7.20
N LEU A 79 -8.15 9.61 8.10
CA LEU A 79 -7.94 8.29 8.68
C LEU A 79 -8.01 7.18 7.61
N ALA A 80 -8.99 7.24 6.70
CA ALA A 80 -9.07 6.31 5.58
C ALA A 80 -7.85 6.40 4.64
N ALA A 81 -7.36 7.62 4.36
CA ALA A 81 -6.14 7.81 3.57
C ALA A 81 -4.91 7.22 4.27
N PHE A 82 -4.77 7.45 5.57
CA PHE A 82 -3.68 6.89 6.37
C PHE A 82 -3.74 5.35 6.42
N LEU A 83 -4.89 4.77 6.77
CA LEU A 83 -5.05 3.31 6.82
C LEU A 83 -4.83 2.68 5.43
N GLY A 84 -5.35 3.30 4.38
CA GLY A 84 -5.13 2.90 3.00
C GLY A 84 -3.69 3.09 2.50
N SER A 85 -2.80 3.68 3.28
CA SER A 85 -1.38 3.89 2.94
C SER A 85 -0.38 3.32 3.96
N ALA A 86 -0.82 2.97 5.17
CA ALA A 86 0.05 2.63 6.30
C ALA A 86 0.95 1.41 6.02
N PHE A 87 0.44 0.38 5.33
CA PHE A 87 1.27 -0.75 4.90
C PHE A 87 2.40 -0.32 3.98
N TRP A 88 2.11 0.54 3.00
CA TRP A 88 3.08 1.05 2.03
C TRP A 88 4.12 1.97 2.67
N ILE A 89 3.70 2.78 3.64
CA ILE A 89 4.61 3.59 4.46
C ILE A 89 5.54 2.67 5.24
N GLY A 90 5.01 1.61 5.87
CA GLY A 90 5.80 0.60 6.55
C GLY A 90 6.78 -0.11 5.63
N LEU A 91 6.37 -0.44 4.40
CA LEU A 91 7.24 -1.01 3.38
C LEU A 91 8.42 -0.09 3.09
N ILE A 92 8.20 1.19 2.78
CA ILE A 92 9.28 2.16 2.51
C ILE A 92 10.14 2.38 3.77
N ALA A 93 9.53 2.48 4.95
CA ALA A 93 10.27 2.67 6.18
C ALA A 93 11.17 1.46 6.52
N SER A 94 10.79 0.25 6.10
CA SER A 94 11.57 -0.97 6.38
C SER A 94 12.99 -0.89 5.83
N GLY A 95 13.20 -0.24 4.68
CA GLY A 95 14.53 -0.09 4.07
C GLY A 95 15.49 0.82 4.85
N LEU A 96 15.01 1.53 5.88
CA LEU A 96 15.84 2.26 6.82
C LEU A 96 16.45 1.35 7.89
N LEU A 97 15.93 0.12 8.05
CA LEU A 97 16.39 -0.82 9.05
C LEU A 97 17.49 -1.72 8.49
N PRO A 98 18.56 -1.97 9.27
CA PRO A 98 19.66 -2.83 8.83
C PRO A 98 19.17 -4.26 8.58
N GLY A 99 19.71 -4.89 7.53
CA GLY A 99 19.39 -6.28 7.17
C GLY A 99 18.10 -6.47 6.38
N THR A 100 17.43 -5.39 5.98
CA THR A 100 16.25 -5.44 5.09
C THR A 100 16.64 -5.19 3.63
N SER A 101 15.79 -5.63 2.70
CA SER A 101 15.94 -5.39 1.27
C SER A 101 14.57 -5.29 0.61
N TYR A 102 14.41 -4.36 -0.34
CA TYR A 102 13.19 -4.25 -1.16
C TYR A 102 13.07 -5.34 -2.23
N GLY A 103 14.17 -6.01 -2.56
CA GLY A 103 14.22 -7.16 -3.47
C GLY A 103 14.73 -8.41 -2.79
N PHE A 104 14.99 -9.45 -3.58
CA PHE A 104 15.40 -10.77 -3.11
C PHE A 104 16.92 -10.90 -2.89
N LEU A 105 17.58 -9.85 -2.40
CA LEU A 105 19.03 -9.88 -2.18
C LEU A 105 19.41 -11.04 -1.23
N ASN A 106 20.34 -11.88 -1.69
CA ASN A 106 20.79 -13.11 -1.03
C ASN A 106 19.69 -14.13 -0.74
N ASP A 107 18.58 -14.12 -1.50
CA ASP A 107 17.56 -15.15 -1.34
C ASP A 107 18.13 -16.53 -1.77
N PRO A 108 17.99 -17.58 -0.94
CA PRO A 108 18.57 -18.89 -1.20
C PRO A 108 17.94 -19.65 -2.37
N VAL A 109 16.75 -19.26 -2.83
CA VAL A 109 16.03 -19.93 -3.93
C VAL A 109 16.00 -19.04 -5.16
N LEU A 110 15.72 -17.75 -4.99
CA LEU A 110 15.60 -16.80 -6.10
C LEU A 110 16.92 -16.13 -6.47
N GLY A 111 17.94 -16.23 -5.61
CA GLY A 111 19.22 -15.57 -5.81
C GLY A 111 19.09 -14.04 -5.86
N ASN A 112 20.10 -13.39 -6.43
CA ASN A 112 20.17 -11.93 -6.52
C ASN A 112 19.39 -11.39 -7.72
N VAL A 113 18.06 -11.43 -7.67
CA VAL A 113 17.22 -10.78 -8.68
C VAL A 113 17.49 -9.27 -8.66
N THR A 114 18.15 -8.77 -9.70
CA THR A 114 18.50 -7.36 -9.83
C THR A 114 17.27 -6.56 -10.26
N ALA A 115 16.93 -5.53 -9.49
CA ALA A 115 15.92 -4.57 -9.88
C ALA A 115 16.35 -3.83 -11.17
N PRO A 116 15.41 -3.48 -12.06
CA PRO A 116 15.69 -2.60 -13.20
C PRO A 116 16.36 -1.31 -12.74
N GLN A 117 17.33 -0.81 -13.49
CA GLN A 117 18.02 0.43 -13.18
C GLN A 117 17.71 1.50 -14.21
N VAL A 118 17.45 2.73 -13.75
CA VAL A 118 17.30 3.91 -14.60
C VAL A 118 18.30 4.95 -14.12
N GLY A 119 19.27 5.30 -14.98
CA GLY A 119 20.34 6.25 -14.61
C GLY A 119 21.20 5.81 -13.43
N GLY A 120 21.38 4.49 -13.23
CA GLY A 120 22.13 3.93 -12.10
C GLY A 120 21.33 3.80 -10.80
N ILE A 121 20.04 4.16 -10.79
CA ILE A 121 19.16 4.01 -9.63
C ILE A 121 18.31 2.76 -9.79
N SER A 122 18.36 1.87 -8.79
CA SER A 122 17.51 0.67 -8.72
C SER A 122 16.04 1.04 -8.52
N ILE A 123 15.16 0.53 -9.38
CA ILE A 123 13.72 0.73 -9.35
C ILE A 123 13.05 -0.54 -8.85
N TYR A 124 12.64 -0.55 -7.59
CA TYR A 124 11.93 -1.69 -7.00
C TYR A 124 10.42 -1.57 -7.25
N PRO A 125 9.78 -2.57 -7.91
CA PRO A 125 8.36 -2.50 -8.24
C PRO A 125 7.43 -2.30 -7.04
N ASN A 126 7.76 -2.91 -5.89
CA ASN A 126 7.01 -2.74 -4.64
C ASN A 126 7.13 -1.31 -4.06
N VAL A 127 8.30 -0.68 -4.14
CA VAL A 127 8.51 0.72 -3.74
C VAL A 127 7.74 1.65 -4.69
N MET A 128 7.74 1.38 -6.00
CA MET A 128 6.94 2.15 -6.95
C MET A 128 5.44 2.04 -6.65
N ALA A 129 4.94 0.82 -6.40
CA ALA A 129 3.55 0.60 -6.01
C ALA A 129 3.22 1.33 -4.69
N ALA A 130 4.13 1.33 -3.73
CA ALA A 130 4.00 2.07 -2.48
C ALA A 130 3.85 3.57 -2.71
N VAL A 131 4.77 4.19 -3.45
CA VAL A 131 4.76 5.62 -3.76
C VAL A 131 3.49 6.01 -4.51
N VAL A 132 3.10 5.25 -5.53
CA VAL A 132 1.88 5.50 -6.31
C VAL A 132 0.64 5.41 -5.42
N THR A 133 0.54 4.39 -4.58
CA THR A 133 -0.63 4.20 -3.70
C THR A 133 -0.72 5.32 -2.65
N ILE A 134 0.40 5.72 -2.05
CA ILE A 134 0.46 6.85 -1.10
C ILE A 134 0.05 8.15 -1.81
N ALA A 135 0.58 8.41 -3.02
CA ALA A 135 0.22 9.60 -3.78
C ALA A 135 -1.28 9.64 -4.12
N ILE A 136 -1.87 8.51 -4.50
CA ILE A 136 -3.32 8.38 -4.73
C ILE A 136 -4.11 8.69 -3.46
N ALA A 137 -3.70 8.15 -2.31
CA ALA A 137 -4.35 8.40 -1.03
C ALA A 137 -4.29 9.89 -0.64
N LEU A 138 -3.12 10.51 -0.77
CA LEU A 138 -2.91 11.94 -0.49
C LEU A 138 -3.73 12.83 -1.44
N ALA A 139 -3.77 12.50 -2.73
CA ALA A 139 -4.59 13.21 -3.71
C ALA A 139 -6.09 13.08 -3.37
N GLY A 140 -6.55 11.87 -3.02
CA GLY A 140 -7.92 11.62 -2.58
C GLY A 140 -8.31 12.47 -1.36
N TYR A 141 -7.43 12.53 -0.35
CA TYR A 141 -7.63 13.36 0.83
C TYR A 141 -7.63 14.86 0.51
N TRP A 142 -6.71 15.32 -0.33
CA TRP A 142 -6.64 16.72 -0.77
C TRP A 142 -7.92 17.16 -1.50
N PHE A 143 -8.46 16.32 -2.38
CA PHE A 143 -9.73 16.61 -3.05
C PHE A 143 -10.93 16.59 -2.09
N ALA A 144 -10.92 15.74 -1.06
CA ALA A 144 -11.95 15.76 -0.03
C ALA A 144 -11.98 17.11 0.70
N ASN A 145 -10.81 17.64 1.07
CA ASN A 145 -10.69 18.95 1.72
C ASN A 145 -11.20 20.10 0.83
N GLN A 146 -10.86 20.10 -0.46
CA GLN A 146 -11.36 21.12 -1.39
C GLN A 146 -12.87 21.10 -1.57
N ALA A 147 -13.47 19.91 -1.58
CA ALA A 147 -14.91 19.76 -1.77
C ALA A 147 -15.71 20.30 -0.58
N GLU A 148 -15.11 20.32 0.61
CA GLU A 148 -15.71 20.92 1.80
C GLU A 148 -15.62 22.45 1.77
N SER A 149 -14.43 23.00 1.45
CA SER A 149 -14.25 24.45 1.34
C SER A 149 -15.21 25.08 0.34
N ALA A 150 -15.46 24.44 -0.81
CA ALA A 150 -16.40 24.95 -1.81
C ALA A 150 -17.87 24.97 -1.35
N ASN A 151 -18.22 24.20 -0.30
CA ASN A 151 -19.58 24.09 0.23
C ASN A 151 -19.84 25.07 1.38
N GLN A 152 -18.79 25.58 2.04
CA GLN A 152 -18.92 26.59 3.11
C GLN A 152 -19.20 28.01 2.59
N TYR A 153 -18.96 28.29 1.30
CA TYR A 153 -19.17 29.59 0.66
C TYR A 153 -20.40 29.63 -0.27
N ARG A 154 -21.29 28.63 -0.17
CA ARG A 154 -22.58 28.57 -0.87
C ARG A 154 -23.69 28.49 0.14
#